data_AF-A0A519WIB8-F1
#
_entry.id   AF-A0A519WIB8-F1
#
_cell.length_a   1.000
_cell.length_b   1.000
_cell.length_c   1.000
_cell.angle_alpha   90.00
_cell.angle_beta   90.00
_cell.angle_gamma   90.00
#
_symmetry.space_group_name_H-M   'P 1'
#
loop_
_entity.id
_entity.type
_entity.pdbx_description
1 polymer ?
#
loop_
_entity_poly.entity_id
_entity_poly.type
_entity_poly.pdbx_seq_one_letter_code
_entity_poly.pdbx_strand_id
1 'polypeptide(L)'
;MRLVCYVLFLILSLVIPSFCALSQSIPVGTNSFEDYYRRSQLLGRVDSNISFTVRPLSLKSFSNSDAYYPDVTEPRFNLLGTNGKFSSADGKITGGYLPLRIQTQFNSDHPYGWNDGIMIPAKGLQTFFSAGFFANYGPLAIQLNPEMVVAANSSFETFDKDHYDVIVARYYDFYNKIDQPARFGDTEYSKVYWGQSSIRINYKALSFGLSTENLWWGPGMRNSLLMSNNAPGFKHLTLNTTKPILTPIGSFEGQLVAGRLDGSGYGPLEPNRSYFGSELYLPKPDAWRYLSGLVITWQPKWVPGLFLGISRSSQTYSKDLSGIQDYFPVFSTIKKVKADDPLNKRDERTSMFFRWLWKEEMAEIYFELGHNNYSGDFHDALLEPNLSRAYIFGLRKLLPLSQNSANIMINFEVTQLAETSPAKIATASGWYTSQNIPHGYTNKGEVLGITRFGVSKMKVFFIYMLFVSFLFCFCFV
;
A
#
# COMPACT_ATOMS: atom_id res chain seq x y z
N MET A 1 -36.89 14.71 -1.45
CA MET A 1 -35.61 13.97 -1.37
C MET A 1 -35.77 12.45 -1.43
N ARG A 2 -36.58 11.81 -0.56
CA ARG A 2 -36.71 10.34 -0.54
C ARG A 2 -37.21 9.72 -1.85
N LEU A 3 -38.18 10.35 -2.53
CA LEU A 3 -38.73 9.83 -3.80
C LEU A 3 -37.72 9.85 -4.97
N VAL A 4 -36.85 10.86 -5.01
CA VAL A 4 -35.79 10.99 -6.04
C VAL A 4 -34.73 9.91 -5.85
N CYS A 5 -34.38 9.56 -4.60
CA CYS A 5 -33.47 8.46 -4.29
C CYS A 5 -34.05 7.10 -4.71
N TYR A 6 -35.35 6.86 -4.51
CA TYR A 6 -35.99 5.61 -4.95
C TYR A 6 -36.06 5.51 -6.48
N VAL A 7 -36.36 6.60 -7.17
CA VAL A 7 -36.42 6.62 -8.65
C VAL A 7 -35.02 6.47 -9.25
N LEU A 8 -33.98 7.09 -8.66
CA LEU A 8 -32.58 6.86 -9.09
C LEU A 8 -32.14 5.42 -8.85
N PHE A 9 -32.54 4.80 -7.73
CA PHE A 9 -32.23 3.40 -7.41
C PHE A 9 -32.95 2.43 -8.37
N LEU A 10 -34.20 2.73 -8.74
CA LEU A 10 -34.98 1.92 -9.68
C LEU A 10 -34.42 2.05 -11.11
N ILE A 11 -34.01 3.25 -11.54
CA ILE A 11 -33.39 3.48 -12.85
C ILE A 11 -31.99 2.85 -12.91
N LEU A 12 -31.21 2.85 -11.82
CA LEU A 12 -29.93 2.13 -11.75
C LEU A 12 -30.12 0.60 -11.84
N SER A 13 -31.24 0.08 -11.33
CA SER A 13 -31.53 -1.37 -11.35
C SER A 13 -31.97 -1.89 -12.73
N LEU A 14 -32.47 -1.02 -13.61
CA LEU A 14 -33.07 -1.37 -14.91
C LEU A 14 -32.09 -1.34 -16.10
N VAL A 15 -30.82 -0.98 -15.90
CA VAL A 15 -29.80 -0.90 -16.97
C VAL A 15 -28.56 -1.71 -16.61
N ILE A 16 -28.73 -2.99 -16.30
CA ILE A 16 -27.60 -3.92 -16.09
C ILE A 16 -27.54 -4.88 -17.28
N PRO A 17 -26.79 -4.57 -18.35
CA PRO A 17 -26.51 -5.56 -19.38
C PRO A 17 -25.61 -6.66 -18.81
N SER A 18 -25.95 -7.91 -19.14
CA SER A 18 -25.21 -9.13 -18.78
C SER A 18 -23.88 -9.21 -19.54
N PHE A 19 -22.81 -8.70 -18.94
CA PHE A 19 -21.45 -8.92 -19.43
C PHE A 19 -20.65 -9.76 -18.42
N CYS A 20 -19.95 -10.79 -18.91
CA CYS A 20 -18.98 -11.53 -18.13
C CYS A 20 -17.81 -10.61 -17.78
N ALA A 21 -17.76 -10.16 -16.52
CA ALA A 21 -16.63 -9.40 -15.99
C ALA A 21 -15.76 -10.30 -15.11
N LEU A 22 -14.52 -10.56 -15.54
CA LEU A 22 -13.48 -11.05 -14.65
C LEU A 22 -13.05 -9.87 -13.76
N SER A 23 -13.15 -9.97 -12.44
CA SER A 23 -12.91 -8.82 -11.53
C SER A 23 -12.04 -9.15 -10.31
N GLN A 24 -11.32 -10.27 -10.32
CA GLN A 24 -10.40 -10.56 -9.22
C GLN A 24 -9.29 -9.51 -9.22
N SER A 25 -8.90 -9.08 -8.02
CA SER A 25 -7.70 -8.30 -7.81
C SER A 25 -6.56 -9.22 -7.43
N ILE A 26 -5.33 -8.84 -7.79
CA ILE A 26 -4.13 -9.43 -7.21
C ILE A 26 -3.81 -8.59 -5.97
N PRO A 27 -3.90 -9.17 -4.75
CA PRO A 27 -3.56 -8.43 -3.55
C PRO A 27 -2.10 -8.00 -3.53
N VAL A 28 -1.85 -6.82 -2.97
CA VAL A 28 -0.50 -6.31 -2.77
C VAL A 28 0.28 -7.25 -1.85
N GLY A 29 1.54 -7.52 -2.20
CA GLY A 29 2.40 -8.42 -1.41
C GLY A 29 2.14 -9.91 -1.65
N THR A 30 1.35 -10.28 -2.67
CA THR A 30 1.29 -11.68 -3.07
C THR A 30 2.63 -12.08 -3.68
N ASN A 31 3.30 -13.06 -3.06
CA ASN A 31 4.66 -13.43 -3.39
C ASN A 31 4.85 -13.71 -4.89
N SER A 32 5.84 -13.05 -5.48
CA SER A 32 6.34 -13.28 -6.84
C SER A 32 5.40 -12.99 -8.02
N PHE A 33 4.08 -12.77 -7.84
CA PHE A 33 3.17 -12.50 -8.96
C PHE A 33 3.33 -11.11 -9.56
N GLU A 34 3.32 -10.05 -8.74
CA GLU A 34 3.55 -8.70 -9.25
C GLU A 34 4.89 -8.60 -9.97
N ASP A 35 5.91 -9.24 -9.39
CA ASP A 35 7.23 -9.29 -9.99
C ASP A 35 7.21 -10.04 -11.32
N TYR A 36 6.53 -11.19 -11.41
CA TYR A 36 6.34 -11.93 -12.65
C TYR A 36 5.70 -11.08 -13.75
N TYR A 37 4.60 -10.38 -13.46
CA TYR A 37 3.90 -9.57 -14.47
C TYR A 37 4.74 -8.37 -14.91
N ARG A 38 5.47 -7.75 -13.98
CA ARG A 38 6.39 -6.65 -14.28
C ARG A 38 7.59 -7.11 -15.11
N ARG A 39 8.14 -8.30 -14.86
CA ARG A 39 9.13 -8.96 -15.75
C ARG A 39 8.57 -9.25 -17.13
N SER A 40 7.34 -9.77 -17.17
CA SER A 40 6.66 -10.11 -18.41
C SER A 40 6.38 -8.87 -19.26
N GLN A 41 6.18 -7.71 -18.62
CA GLN A 41 6.09 -6.42 -19.30
C GLN A 41 7.43 -6.02 -19.96
N LEU A 42 8.56 -6.21 -19.29
CA LEU A 42 9.90 -5.99 -19.86
C LEU A 42 10.19 -6.93 -21.05
N LEU A 43 9.73 -8.18 -20.97
CA LEU A 43 9.81 -9.16 -22.06
C LEU A 43 8.78 -8.93 -23.17
N GLY A 44 7.89 -7.94 -23.03
CA GLY A 44 6.88 -7.60 -24.02
C GLY A 44 5.66 -8.52 -24.10
N ARG A 45 5.47 -9.40 -23.10
CA ARG A 45 4.35 -10.35 -23.02
C ARG A 45 3.10 -9.76 -22.37
N VAL A 46 3.24 -8.65 -21.65
CA VAL A 46 2.16 -7.92 -20.98
C VAL A 46 2.03 -6.52 -21.59
N ASP A 47 0.81 -5.96 -21.57
CA ASP A 47 0.53 -4.61 -22.08
C ASP A 47 1.49 -3.57 -21.46
N SER A 48 2.18 -2.84 -22.34
CA SER A 48 3.11 -1.78 -21.95
C SER A 48 2.41 -0.55 -21.38
N ASN A 49 1.08 -0.45 -21.49
CA ASN A 49 0.31 0.69 -20.98
C ASN A 49 -0.08 0.56 -19.50
N ILE A 50 0.15 -0.59 -18.88
CA ILE A 50 -0.11 -0.80 -17.45
C ILE A 50 1.03 -0.15 -16.66
N SER A 51 0.73 0.80 -15.77
CA SER A 51 1.77 1.54 -15.05
C SER A 51 2.43 0.75 -13.92
N PHE A 52 1.72 -0.22 -13.31
CA PHE A 52 2.10 -0.87 -12.05
C PHE A 52 2.31 0.12 -10.87
N THR A 53 1.81 1.35 -10.99
CA THR A 53 1.94 2.39 -9.95
C THR A 53 0.66 2.58 -9.13
N VAL A 54 -0.45 1.97 -9.55
CA VAL A 54 -1.74 1.96 -8.83
C VAL A 54 -2.11 0.51 -8.56
N ARG A 55 -2.15 0.12 -7.28
CA ARG A 55 -2.42 -1.25 -6.84
C ARG A 55 -3.48 -1.26 -5.73
N PRO A 56 -4.31 -2.31 -5.65
CA PRO A 56 -4.16 -3.64 -6.25
C PRO A 56 -4.47 -3.70 -7.76
N LEU A 57 -3.83 -4.63 -8.47
CA LEU A 57 -4.01 -4.81 -9.91
C LEU A 57 -5.28 -5.61 -10.21
N SER A 58 -6.07 -5.17 -11.19
CA SER A 58 -7.23 -5.94 -11.65
C SER A 58 -6.82 -6.98 -12.68
N LEU A 59 -7.42 -8.16 -12.61
CA LEU A 59 -7.28 -9.19 -13.64
C LEU A 59 -7.64 -8.73 -15.05
N LYS A 60 -8.54 -7.74 -15.18
CA LYS A 60 -8.93 -7.18 -16.49
C LYS A 60 -7.76 -6.54 -17.23
N SER A 61 -6.70 -6.20 -16.53
CA SER A 61 -5.48 -5.67 -17.14
C SER A 61 -4.64 -6.76 -17.81
N PHE A 62 -4.86 -8.04 -17.51
CA PHE A 62 -4.07 -9.15 -18.05
C PHE A 62 -4.90 -10.03 -18.98
N SER A 63 -4.27 -10.56 -20.03
CA SER A 63 -4.90 -11.46 -21.02
C SER A 63 -5.04 -12.90 -20.54
N ASN A 64 -4.41 -13.27 -19.42
CA ASN A 64 -4.45 -14.63 -18.88
C ASN A 64 -5.75 -14.91 -18.11
N SER A 65 -6.29 -16.11 -18.29
CA SER A 65 -7.51 -16.57 -17.61
C SER A 65 -7.34 -16.87 -16.12
N ASP A 66 -6.09 -16.87 -15.62
CA ASP A 66 -5.74 -17.06 -14.21
C ASP A 66 -4.64 -16.09 -13.75
N ALA A 67 -4.95 -15.28 -12.72
CA ALA A 67 -4.02 -14.31 -12.13
C ALA A 67 -2.89 -14.98 -11.35
N TYR A 68 -3.24 -16.10 -10.72
CA TYR A 68 -2.42 -16.78 -9.73
C TYR A 68 -1.59 -17.90 -10.34
N TYR A 69 -1.80 -18.17 -11.64
CA TYR A 69 -0.98 -19.09 -12.44
C TYR A 69 -0.65 -18.42 -13.78
N PRO A 70 0.23 -17.41 -13.75
CA PRO A 70 0.49 -16.61 -14.93
C PRO A 70 1.35 -17.37 -15.97
N ASP A 71 2.07 -18.41 -15.55
CA ASP A 71 2.79 -19.32 -16.44
C ASP A 71 1.87 -20.47 -16.86
N VAL A 72 1.54 -20.51 -18.15
CA VAL A 72 0.70 -21.58 -18.74
C VAL A 72 1.45 -22.90 -18.87
N THR A 73 2.79 -22.89 -18.78
CA THR A 73 3.63 -24.10 -18.84
C THR A 73 3.84 -24.73 -17.47
N GLU A 74 3.45 -24.05 -16.39
CA GLU A 74 3.59 -24.57 -15.04
C GLU A 74 2.67 -25.79 -14.84
N PRO A 75 3.22 -26.97 -14.47
CA PRO A 75 2.42 -28.15 -14.23
C PRO A 75 1.48 -27.93 -13.03
N ARG A 76 0.17 -28.01 -13.28
CA ARG A 76 -0.85 -27.80 -12.25
C ARG A 76 -1.17 -29.12 -11.56
N PHE A 77 -0.83 -29.21 -10.29
CA PHE A 77 -1.22 -30.35 -9.45
C PHE A 77 -2.61 -30.10 -8.86
N ASN A 78 -3.63 -30.73 -9.43
CA ASN A 78 -4.98 -30.72 -8.89
C ASN A 78 -5.22 -31.99 -8.05
N LEU A 79 -4.74 -31.98 -6.81
CA LEU A 79 -4.81 -33.14 -5.90
C LEU A 79 -6.26 -33.62 -5.67
N LEU A 80 -7.23 -32.71 -5.73
CA LEU A 80 -8.64 -32.99 -5.46
C LEU A 80 -9.47 -33.27 -6.73
N GLY A 81 -8.90 -33.09 -7.92
CA GLY A 81 -9.63 -33.20 -9.19
C GLY A 81 -10.78 -32.19 -9.35
N THR A 82 -10.81 -31.13 -8.52
CA THR A 82 -11.91 -30.16 -8.50
C THR A 82 -11.59 -28.93 -9.32
N ASN A 83 -12.57 -28.39 -10.05
CA ASN A 83 -12.44 -27.07 -10.66
C ASN A 83 -12.60 -26.00 -9.58
N GLY A 84 -11.54 -25.23 -9.33
CA GLY A 84 -11.56 -24.11 -8.37
C GLY A 84 -12.43 -22.92 -8.81
N LYS A 85 -13.03 -22.99 -10.01
CA LYS A 85 -13.95 -21.99 -10.56
C LYS A 85 -15.30 -22.65 -10.83
N PHE A 86 -16.38 -21.91 -10.57
CA PHE A 86 -17.74 -22.33 -10.84
C PHE A 86 -18.47 -21.26 -11.67
N SER A 87 -19.48 -21.71 -12.41
CA SER A 87 -20.40 -20.83 -13.15
C SER A 87 -21.82 -21.36 -12.94
N SER A 88 -22.79 -20.45 -12.79
CA SER A 88 -24.21 -20.83 -12.80
C SER A 88 -24.62 -21.36 -14.17
N ALA A 89 -25.70 -22.15 -14.21
CA ALA A 89 -26.22 -22.73 -15.46
C ALA A 89 -26.62 -21.66 -16.50
N ASP A 90 -27.03 -20.47 -16.04
CA ASP A 90 -27.35 -19.32 -16.91
C ASP A 90 -26.13 -18.42 -17.21
N GLY A 91 -24.94 -18.77 -16.70
CA GLY A 91 -23.69 -18.03 -16.90
C GLY A 91 -23.62 -16.66 -16.20
N LYS A 92 -24.66 -16.26 -15.47
CA LYS A 92 -24.73 -14.92 -14.85
C LYS A 92 -23.87 -14.79 -13.60
N ILE A 93 -23.68 -15.89 -12.87
CA ILE A 93 -22.82 -15.95 -11.69
C ILE A 93 -21.57 -16.73 -12.05
N THR A 94 -20.42 -16.11 -11.88
CA THR A 94 -19.12 -16.79 -11.99
C THR A 94 -18.37 -16.59 -10.69
N GLY A 95 -17.66 -17.60 -10.22
CA GLY A 95 -16.93 -17.50 -8.97
C GLY A 95 -15.84 -18.54 -8.85
N GLY A 96 -15.17 -18.53 -7.72
CA GLY A 96 -14.14 -19.51 -7.43
C GLY A 96 -13.45 -19.26 -6.10
N TYR A 97 -12.59 -20.19 -5.75
CA TYR A 97 -11.76 -20.09 -4.55
C TYR A 97 -10.51 -19.26 -4.85
N LEU A 98 -10.12 -18.45 -3.87
CA LEU A 98 -8.82 -17.78 -3.87
C LEU A 98 -7.75 -18.74 -3.33
N PRO A 99 -6.48 -18.58 -3.70
CA PRO A 99 -5.41 -19.42 -3.19
C PRO A 99 -5.34 -19.37 -1.66
N LEU A 100 -5.20 -20.54 -1.05
CA LEU A 100 -4.84 -20.65 0.36
C LEU A 100 -3.43 -20.08 0.56
N ARG A 101 -3.28 -19.12 1.46
CA ARG A 101 -1.98 -18.56 1.83
C ARG A 101 -1.68 -18.87 3.27
N ILE A 102 -0.53 -19.51 3.50
CA ILE A 102 0.04 -19.72 4.82
C ILE A 102 1.46 -19.19 4.77
N GLN A 103 1.78 -18.28 5.68
CA GLN A 103 3.13 -17.74 5.83
C GLN A 103 3.53 -17.85 7.29
N THR A 104 4.71 -18.41 7.54
CA THR A 104 5.27 -18.54 8.88
C THR A 104 6.57 -17.78 8.95
N GLN A 105 6.74 -17.02 10.02
CA GLN A 105 7.93 -16.25 10.31
C GLN A 105 8.41 -16.57 11.72
N PHE A 106 9.73 -16.69 11.88
CA PHE A 106 10.35 -16.87 13.19
C PHE A 106 11.46 -15.85 13.38
N ASN A 107 11.28 -14.98 14.37
CA ASN A 107 12.28 -14.01 14.79
C ASN A 107 12.88 -14.48 16.12
N SER A 108 14.14 -14.92 16.11
CA SER A 108 14.79 -15.51 17.29
C SER A 108 15.11 -14.49 18.38
N ASP A 109 15.37 -13.24 18.02
CA ASP A 109 15.85 -12.21 18.94
C ASP A 109 15.04 -10.91 18.85
N HIS A 110 15.19 -10.15 17.76
CA HIS A 110 14.45 -8.92 17.49
C HIS A 110 13.48 -9.09 16.33
N PRO A 111 12.37 -8.33 16.31
CA PRO A 111 11.46 -8.35 15.18
C PRO A 111 12.16 -7.85 13.93
N TYR A 112 11.93 -8.57 12.85
CA TYR A 112 12.37 -8.23 11.51
C TYR A 112 11.19 -8.44 10.57
N GLY A 113 11.12 -7.70 9.47
CA GLY A 113 9.97 -7.79 8.57
C GLY A 113 9.88 -6.59 7.64
N TRP A 114 9.24 -6.79 6.49
CA TRP A 114 8.85 -5.72 5.57
C TRP A 114 7.57 -6.08 4.87
N ASN A 115 6.66 -5.09 4.78
CA ASN A 115 5.48 -5.20 3.94
C ASN A 115 4.66 -6.47 4.27
N ASP A 116 4.57 -6.77 5.56
CA ASP A 116 4.04 -8.04 6.08
C ASP A 116 2.52 -7.99 6.35
N GLY A 117 1.85 -6.89 5.94
CA GLY A 117 0.40 -6.75 6.00
C GLY A 117 -0.14 -6.72 7.42
N ILE A 118 -0.70 -7.84 7.87
CA ILE A 118 -1.33 -7.96 9.21
C ILE A 118 -0.39 -8.52 10.29
N MET A 119 0.78 -9.01 9.88
CA MET A 119 1.80 -9.51 10.79
C MET A 119 2.48 -8.34 11.49
N ILE A 120 2.72 -8.51 12.79
CA ILE A 120 3.30 -7.47 13.64
C ILE A 120 4.81 -7.69 13.82
N PRO A 121 5.56 -6.64 14.21
CA PRO A 121 6.94 -6.78 14.67
C PRO A 121 6.99 -7.54 16.01
N ALA A 122 6.95 -8.88 15.94
CA ALA A 122 6.98 -9.78 17.08
C ALA A 122 8.29 -10.60 17.13
N LYS A 123 8.78 -10.88 18.35
CA LYS A 123 9.74 -11.96 18.63
C LYS A 123 9.00 -13.28 18.77
N GLY A 124 9.62 -14.35 18.29
CA GLY A 124 9.10 -15.71 18.33
C GLY A 124 8.41 -16.12 17.03
N LEU A 125 7.62 -17.18 17.11
CA LEU A 125 6.87 -17.72 15.98
C LEU A 125 5.65 -16.85 15.68
N GLN A 126 5.44 -16.55 14.41
CA GLN A 126 4.27 -15.86 13.89
C GLN A 126 3.76 -16.59 12.65
N THR A 127 2.45 -16.77 12.56
CA THR A 127 1.79 -17.43 11.42
C THR A 127 0.66 -16.56 10.90
N PHE A 128 0.69 -16.32 9.60
CA PHE A 128 -0.34 -15.69 8.80
C PHE A 128 -1.12 -16.76 8.02
N PHE A 129 -2.44 -16.60 7.98
CA PHE A 129 -3.35 -17.47 7.25
C PHE A 129 -4.38 -16.64 6.48
N SER A 130 -4.63 -17.00 5.22
CA SER A 130 -5.70 -16.43 4.40
C SER A 130 -6.32 -17.48 3.48
N ALA A 131 -7.65 -17.50 3.43
CA ALA A 131 -8.43 -18.33 2.55
C ALA A 131 -9.70 -17.58 2.18
N GLY A 132 -10.12 -17.64 0.92
CA GLY A 132 -11.21 -16.82 0.45
C GLY A 132 -11.86 -17.32 -0.83
N PHE A 133 -12.84 -16.57 -1.28
CA PHE A 133 -13.53 -16.80 -2.54
C PHE A 133 -13.89 -15.48 -3.21
N PHE A 134 -14.19 -15.55 -4.49
CA PHE A 134 -14.74 -14.44 -5.25
C PHE A 134 -15.99 -14.89 -6.00
N ALA A 135 -16.88 -13.94 -6.26
CA ALA A 135 -18.07 -14.13 -7.07
C ALA A 135 -18.37 -12.85 -7.86
N ASN A 136 -18.79 -13.01 -9.11
CA ASN A 136 -19.23 -11.94 -9.99
C ASN A 136 -20.67 -12.22 -10.40
N TYR A 137 -21.48 -11.16 -10.40
CA TYR A 137 -22.84 -11.16 -10.91
C TYR A 137 -23.03 -9.91 -11.79
N GLY A 138 -22.85 -10.07 -13.10
CA GLY A 138 -22.79 -8.95 -14.04
C GLY A 138 -21.69 -7.92 -13.66
N PRO A 139 -22.03 -6.64 -13.42
CA PRO A 139 -21.07 -5.62 -13.01
C PRO A 139 -20.65 -5.73 -11.54
N LEU A 140 -21.43 -6.41 -10.70
CA LEU A 140 -21.11 -6.59 -9.29
C LEU A 140 -20.03 -7.66 -9.12
N ALA A 141 -18.97 -7.32 -8.38
CA ALA A 141 -17.89 -8.21 -8.01
C ALA A 141 -17.72 -8.20 -6.49
N ILE A 142 -17.70 -9.39 -5.90
CA ILE A 142 -17.53 -9.61 -4.48
C ILE A 142 -16.29 -10.49 -4.31
N GLN A 143 -15.39 -10.06 -3.44
CA GLN A 143 -14.22 -10.81 -3.03
C GLN A 143 -14.20 -10.84 -1.50
N LEU A 144 -14.18 -12.04 -0.93
CA LEU A 144 -14.03 -12.23 0.51
C LEU A 144 -12.74 -13.01 0.74
N ASN A 145 -11.73 -12.33 1.27
CA ASN A 145 -10.41 -12.90 1.55
C ASN A 145 -9.92 -12.49 2.94
N PRO A 146 -10.54 -13.01 4.01
CA PRO A 146 -10.14 -12.72 5.38
C PRO A 146 -8.69 -13.16 5.64
N GLU A 147 -8.08 -12.50 6.61
CA GLU A 147 -6.71 -12.76 7.02
C GLU A 147 -6.64 -12.89 8.54
N MET A 148 -5.91 -13.90 9.01
CA MET A 148 -5.69 -14.16 10.42
C MET A 148 -4.20 -14.21 10.71
N VAL A 149 -3.82 -13.65 11.86
CA VAL A 149 -2.46 -13.72 12.38
C VAL A 149 -2.48 -14.23 13.81
N VAL A 150 -1.51 -15.09 14.11
CA VAL A 150 -1.17 -15.53 15.46
C VAL A 150 0.32 -15.32 15.65
N ALA A 151 0.73 -14.65 16.73
CA ALA A 151 2.12 -14.42 17.06
C ALA A 151 2.37 -14.65 18.56
N ALA A 152 3.47 -15.35 18.86
CA ALA A 152 3.94 -15.53 20.23
C ALA A 152 4.22 -14.18 20.92
N ASN A 153 4.68 -13.18 20.14
CA ASN A 153 4.90 -11.81 20.59
C ASN A 153 5.73 -11.75 21.89
N SER A 154 6.75 -12.59 22.02
CA SER A 154 7.57 -12.71 23.23
C SER A 154 8.32 -11.40 23.51
N SER A 155 8.76 -11.19 24.76
CA SER A 155 9.53 -10.01 25.12
C SER A 155 10.90 -9.98 24.43
N PHE A 156 11.28 -8.80 23.96
CA PHE A 156 12.62 -8.47 23.45
C PHE A 156 13.09 -7.15 24.04
N GLU A 157 14.39 -6.91 23.97
CA GLU A 157 14.99 -5.66 24.38
C GLU A 157 14.54 -4.54 23.44
N THR A 158 14.16 -3.39 23.99
CA THR A 158 13.68 -2.25 23.18
C THR A 158 14.50 -1.01 23.48
N PHE A 159 13.97 -0.09 24.28
CA PHE A 159 14.70 1.04 24.80
C PHE A 159 15.27 0.67 26.17
N ASP A 160 16.55 0.96 26.38
CA ASP A 160 17.23 0.74 27.65
C ASP A 160 16.55 1.57 28.75
N LYS A 161 16.19 0.89 29.84
CA LYS A 161 15.45 1.45 30.96
C LYS A 161 16.36 2.25 31.88
N ASP A 162 17.64 1.91 31.92
CA ASP A 162 18.63 2.49 32.82
C ASP A 162 19.38 3.64 32.15
N HIS A 163 18.62 4.54 31.54
CA HIS A 163 19.15 5.72 30.86
C HIS A 163 18.77 7.02 31.60
N TYR A 164 19.62 8.05 31.48
CA TYR A 164 19.33 9.39 32.01
C TYR A 164 17.92 9.87 31.62
N ASP A 165 17.19 10.44 32.59
CA ASP A 165 15.78 10.85 32.39
C ASP A 165 15.55 11.78 31.19
N VAL A 166 16.54 12.63 30.87
CA VAL A 166 16.49 13.49 29.68
C VAL A 166 16.42 12.68 28.38
N ILE A 167 17.10 11.54 28.31
CA ILE A 167 17.11 10.64 27.14
C ILE A 167 15.78 9.88 27.07
N VAL A 168 15.26 9.45 28.22
CA VAL A 168 13.91 8.88 28.32
C VAL A 168 12.86 9.89 27.84
N ALA A 169 12.95 11.16 28.24
CA ALA A 169 12.04 12.21 27.76
C ALA A 169 12.09 12.37 26.22
N ARG A 170 13.29 12.31 25.61
CA ARG A 170 13.45 12.34 24.14
C ARG A 170 12.87 11.12 23.43
N TYR A 171 12.83 9.96 24.08
CA TYR A 171 12.15 8.78 23.54
C TYR A 171 10.64 9.06 23.36
N TYR A 172 9.99 9.70 24.35
CA TYR A 172 8.57 10.04 24.28
C TYR A 172 8.24 11.16 23.28
N ASP A 173 9.18 12.05 22.95
CA ASP A 173 9.00 13.05 21.87
C ASP A 173 8.57 12.40 20.54
N PHE A 174 9.02 11.17 20.27
CA PHE A 174 8.64 10.39 19.10
C PHE A 174 7.27 9.69 19.29
N TYR A 175 7.10 8.91 20.36
CA TYR A 175 5.88 8.10 20.58
C TYR A 175 4.61 8.93 20.84
N ASN A 176 4.77 10.19 21.23
CA ASN A 176 3.66 11.15 21.34
C ASN A 176 3.22 11.70 19.98
N LYS A 177 3.97 11.45 18.89
CA LYS A 177 3.69 11.95 17.53
C LYS A 177 3.40 10.84 16.51
N ILE A 178 3.38 9.58 16.95
CA ILE A 178 3.01 8.43 16.12
C ILE A 178 2.41 7.30 16.95
N ASP A 179 1.45 6.58 16.38
CA ASP A 179 0.98 5.30 16.88
C ASP A 179 1.76 4.18 16.19
N GLN A 180 2.89 3.82 16.80
CA GLN A 180 3.78 2.77 16.34
C GLN A 180 4.41 2.09 17.56
N PRO A 181 3.68 1.21 18.26
CA PRO A 181 4.20 0.54 19.46
C PRO A 181 5.42 -0.32 19.11
N ALA A 182 6.43 -0.33 19.98
CA ALA A 182 7.61 -1.19 19.80
C ALA A 182 7.22 -2.68 19.88
N ARG A 183 6.24 -3.01 20.74
CA ARG A 183 5.66 -4.34 20.92
C ARG A 183 4.15 -4.20 21.13
N PHE A 184 3.37 -5.11 20.56
CA PHE A 184 1.91 -5.05 20.59
C PHE A 184 1.35 -5.70 21.86
N GLY A 185 1.51 -5.00 23.00
CA GLY A 185 1.15 -5.52 24.31
C GLY A 185 2.17 -6.51 24.87
N ASP A 186 1.83 -7.18 25.96
CA ASP A 186 2.69 -8.09 26.72
C ASP A 186 2.31 -9.57 26.57
N THR A 187 1.17 -9.87 25.95
CA THR A 187 0.66 -11.22 25.70
C THR A 187 0.90 -11.69 24.28
N GLU A 188 0.57 -12.96 24.01
CA GLU A 188 0.36 -13.48 22.67
C GLU A 188 -0.63 -12.59 21.89
N TYR A 189 -0.41 -12.49 20.58
CA TYR A 189 -1.21 -11.67 19.68
C TYR A 189 -1.99 -12.55 18.72
N SER A 190 -3.31 -12.41 18.70
CA SER A 190 -4.17 -13.06 17.73
C SER A 190 -5.24 -12.09 17.24
N LYS A 191 -5.34 -11.91 15.92
CA LYS A 191 -6.36 -11.08 15.29
C LYS A 191 -6.84 -11.63 13.96
N VAL A 192 -8.10 -11.35 13.66
CA VAL A 192 -8.75 -11.61 12.38
C VAL A 192 -9.15 -10.30 11.74
N TYR A 193 -8.85 -10.16 10.45
CA TYR A 193 -9.16 -9.01 9.63
C TYR A 193 -10.06 -9.43 8.47
N TRP A 194 -10.83 -8.45 7.96
CA TRP A 194 -11.51 -8.62 6.67
C TRP A 194 -10.53 -8.85 5.52
N GLY A 195 -9.24 -8.54 5.70
CA GLY A 195 -8.17 -8.88 4.78
C GLY A 195 -8.36 -8.25 3.40
N GLN A 196 -8.04 -8.99 2.35
CA GLN A 196 -8.10 -8.53 0.95
C GLN A 196 -9.50 -8.66 0.36
N SER A 197 -10.50 -8.17 1.10
CA SER A 197 -11.92 -8.24 0.74
C SER A 197 -12.41 -6.96 0.09
N SER A 198 -13.38 -7.10 -0.82
CA SER A 198 -14.02 -5.97 -1.49
C SER A 198 -15.39 -6.32 -2.06
N ILE A 199 -16.23 -5.28 -2.19
CA ILE A 199 -17.51 -5.31 -2.91
C ILE A 199 -17.48 -4.13 -3.87
N ARG A 200 -17.51 -4.42 -5.18
CA ARG A 200 -17.28 -3.45 -6.24
C ARG A 200 -18.34 -3.55 -7.34
N ILE A 201 -18.68 -2.41 -7.91
CA ILE A 201 -19.44 -2.29 -9.15
C ILE A 201 -18.47 -1.85 -10.23
N ASN A 202 -18.31 -2.68 -11.26
CA ASN A 202 -17.41 -2.45 -12.36
C ASN A 202 -18.18 -2.01 -13.59
N TYR A 203 -17.80 -0.86 -14.15
CA TYR A 203 -18.36 -0.37 -15.40
C TYR A 203 -17.24 0.06 -16.35
N LYS A 204 -17.13 -0.64 -17.48
CA LYS A 204 -16.06 -0.45 -18.47
C LYS A 204 -14.66 -0.54 -17.83
N ALA A 205 -13.94 0.58 -17.78
CA ALA A 205 -12.60 0.71 -17.23
C ALA A 205 -12.60 1.28 -15.80
N LEU A 206 -13.76 1.50 -15.19
CA LEU A 206 -13.91 2.07 -13.85
C LEU A 206 -14.50 1.04 -12.88
N SER A 207 -14.10 1.14 -11.62
CA SER A 207 -14.64 0.37 -10.51
C SER A 207 -14.91 1.27 -9.33
N PHE A 208 -16.07 1.12 -8.71
CA PHE A 208 -16.45 1.81 -7.48
C PHE A 208 -16.90 0.82 -6.44
N GLY A 209 -16.49 0.98 -5.18
CA GLY A 209 -16.90 0.04 -4.15
C GLY A 209 -16.34 0.29 -2.76
N LEU A 210 -16.63 -0.66 -1.88
CA LEU A 210 -16.08 -0.78 -0.54
C LEU A 210 -14.97 -1.83 -0.56
N SER A 211 -13.84 -1.51 0.05
CA SER A 211 -12.70 -2.42 0.11
C SER A 211 -11.98 -2.34 1.46
N THR A 212 -11.31 -3.42 1.82
CA THR A 212 -10.31 -3.48 2.90
C THR A 212 -8.94 -3.90 2.38
N GLU A 213 -8.76 -3.98 1.07
CA GLU A 213 -7.50 -4.40 0.45
C GLU A 213 -6.35 -3.44 0.78
N ASN A 214 -5.15 -4.00 0.83
CA ASN A 214 -3.94 -3.22 0.88
C ASN A 214 -3.74 -2.45 -0.44
N LEU A 215 -3.20 -1.25 -0.32
CA LEU A 215 -2.93 -0.37 -1.44
C LEU A 215 -1.43 -0.25 -1.65
N TRP A 216 -1.01 0.01 -2.90
CA TRP A 216 0.35 0.43 -3.16
C TRP A 216 0.40 1.48 -4.25
N TRP A 217 0.91 2.67 -3.91
CA TRP A 217 0.97 3.81 -4.83
C TRP A 217 2.40 4.22 -5.12
N GLY A 218 2.73 4.34 -6.39
CA GLY A 218 4.09 4.67 -6.84
C GLY A 218 4.83 3.49 -7.45
N PRO A 219 5.99 3.75 -8.06
CA PRO A 219 6.67 2.79 -8.93
C PRO A 219 7.64 1.87 -8.20
N GLY A 220 7.92 2.13 -6.92
CA GLY A 220 8.80 1.31 -6.10
C GLY A 220 8.33 -0.14 -6.00
N MET A 221 9.29 -1.05 -5.88
CA MET A 221 9.06 -2.49 -5.80
C MET A 221 9.20 -3.01 -4.37
N ARG A 222 10.08 -2.41 -3.57
CA ARG A 222 10.25 -2.76 -2.16
C ARG A 222 9.61 -1.74 -1.24
N ASN A 223 9.50 -0.49 -1.69
CA ASN A 223 8.92 0.59 -0.89
C ASN A 223 7.96 1.49 -1.68
N SER A 224 7.05 2.15 -0.97
CA SER A 224 6.26 3.29 -1.44
C SER A 224 6.15 4.32 -0.32
N LEU A 225 6.26 5.61 -0.66
CA LEU A 225 6.26 6.67 0.34
C LEU A 225 4.89 6.85 0.99
N LEU A 226 3.80 6.79 0.21
CA LEU A 226 2.45 7.16 0.66
C LEU A 226 1.54 5.98 0.98
N MET A 227 1.63 4.86 0.24
CA MET A 227 0.77 3.69 0.48
C MET A 227 1.53 2.43 0.12
N SER A 228 1.65 1.52 1.06
CA SER A 228 2.21 0.18 0.89
C SER A 228 1.34 -0.85 1.64
N ASN A 229 1.78 -2.10 1.64
CA ASN A 229 1.24 -3.16 2.48
C ASN A 229 2.04 -3.41 3.77
N ASN A 230 2.73 -2.41 4.30
CA ASN A 230 3.37 -2.50 5.62
C ASN A 230 2.36 -2.51 6.77
N ALA A 231 1.24 -1.81 6.63
CA ALA A 231 0.16 -1.85 7.61
C ALA A 231 -0.98 -2.75 7.15
N PRO A 232 -1.86 -3.20 8.06
CA PRO A 232 -3.09 -3.87 7.70
C PRO A 232 -3.92 -2.99 6.76
N GLY A 233 -4.61 -3.64 5.82
CA GLY A 233 -5.62 -2.97 5.01
C GLY A 233 -6.68 -2.28 5.88
N PHE A 234 -7.26 -1.19 5.37
CA PHE A 234 -8.23 -0.37 6.09
C PHE A 234 -9.54 -0.27 5.31
N LYS A 235 -10.64 -0.07 6.03
CA LYS A 235 -11.96 0.09 5.41
C LYS A 235 -11.99 1.38 4.59
N HIS A 236 -12.24 1.29 3.30
CA HIS A 236 -12.30 2.44 2.43
C HIS A 236 -13.32 2.30 1.29
N LEU A 237 -13.89 3.43 0.91
CA LEU A 237 -14.52 3.61 -0.39
C LEU A 237 -13.41 3.81 -1.42
N THR A 238 -13.54 3.20 -2.59
CA THR A 238 -12.59 3.33 -3.69
C THR A 238 -13.30 3.64 -5.00
N LEU A 239 -12.69 4.52 -5.79
CA LEU A 239 -12.99 4.72 -7.21
C LEU A 239 -11.67 4.54 -7.96
N ASN A 240 -11.53 3.48 -8.74
CA ASN A 240 -10.29 3.17 -9.43
C ASN A 240 -10.49 2.77 -10.88
N THR A 241 -9.42 2.91 -11.68
CA THR A 241 -9.35 2.33 -13.02
C THR A 241 -9.06 0.83 -12.92
N THR A 242 -9.78 0.00 -13.68
CA THR A 242 -9.52 -1.46 -13.78
C THR A 242 -8.56 -1.82 -14.90
N LYS A 243 -8.29 -0.89 -15.80
CA LYS A 243 -7.33 -0.97 -16.90
C LYS A 243 -7.02 0.46 -17.38
N PRO A 244 -5.90 0.70 -18.08
CA PRO A 244 -5.58 2.02 -18.61
C PRO A 244 -6.72 2.60 -19.48
N ILE A 245 -7.10 3.85 -19.23
CA ILE A 245 -8.06 4.60 -20.04
C ILE A 245 -7.30 5.30 -21.16
N LEU A 246 -7.54 4.87 -22.39
CA LEU A 246 -6.88 5.44 -23.57
C LEU A 246 -7.54 6.76 -24.00
N THR A 247 -6.71 7.75 -24.28
CA THR A 247 -7.10 9.10 -24.73
C THR A 247 -6.21 9.56 -25.89
N PRO A 248 -6.58 10.62 -26.63
CA PRO A 248 -5.74 11.17 -27.70
C PRO A 248 -4.35 11.67 -27.27
N ILE A 249 -4.12 11.88 -25.96
CA ILE A 249 -2.86 12.39 -25.40
C ILE A 249 -2.08 11.31 -24.63
N GLY A 250 -2.57 10.08 -24.54
CA GLY A 250 -1.94 9.02 -23.78
C GLY A 250 -2.92 8.13 -23.03
N SER A 251 -2.41 7.34 -22.09
CA SER A 251 -3.21 6.50 -21.20
C SER A 251 -3.23 7.06 -19.78
N PHE A 252 -4.33 6.85 -19.06
CA PHE A 252 -4.48 7.25 -17.66
C PHE A 252 -4.89 6.08 -16.78
N GLU A 253 -4.30 6.03 -15.59
CA GLU A 253 -4.70 5.16 -14.49
C GLU A 253 -4.82 5.99 -13.21
N GLY A 254 -5.68 5.59 -12.29
CA GLY A 254 -5.83 6.31 -11.06
C GLY A 254 -6.75 5.63 -10.05
N GLN A 255 -6.67 6.11 -8.82
CA GLN A 255 -7.49 5.66 -7.71
C GLN A 255 -7.72 6.81 -6.74
N LEU A 256 -8.97 6.99 -6.33
CA LEU A 256 -9.41 7.86 -5.26
C LEU A 256 -9.92 6.98 -4.11
N VAL A 257 -9.51 7.27 -2.88
CA VAL A 257 -9.97 6.56 -1.68
C VAL A 257 -10.44 7.51 -0.60
N ALA A 258 -11.47 7.07 0.12
CA ALA A 258 -11.98 7.68 1.33
C ALA A 258 -12.07 6.59 2.40
N GLY A 259 -11.16 6.63 3.37
CA GLY A 259 -10.90 5.54 4.30
C GLY A 259 -11.02 5.93 5.77
N ARG A 260 -11.17 4.90 6.60
CA ARG A 260 -11.11 4.98 8.06
C ARG A 260 -9.85 4.29 8.55
N LEU A 261 -9.01 5.03 9.25
CA LEU A 261 -7.85 4.52 9.96
C LEU A 261 -8.14 4.47 11.46
N ASP A 262 -7.77 3.37 12.09
CA ASP A 262 -7.91 3.19 13.53
C ASP A 262 -6.53 3.18 14.20
N GLY A 263 -6.49 3.50 15.50
CA GLY A 263 -5.32 3.29 16.33
C GLY A 263 -5.08 1.80 16.63
N SER A 264 -3.88 1.49 17.10
CA SER A 264 -3.45 0.16 17.53
C SER A 264 -4.17 -0.31 18.79
N GLY A 265 -4.50 0.63 19.68
CA GLY A 265 -4.97 0.37 21.05
C GLY A 265 -3.84 0.06 22.03
N TYR A 266 -2.57 0.12 21.60
CA TYR A 266 -1.41 -0.16 22.44
C TYR A 266 -0.62 1.14 22.70
N GLY A 267 -0.29 1.38 23.97
CA GLY A 267 0.63 2.43 24.39
C GLY A 267 2.10 1.99 24.27
N PRO A 268 3.05 2.89 24.58
CA PRO A 268 4.39 2.47 24.93
C PRO A 268 4.35 1.54 26.15
N LEU A 269 5.38 0.71 26.34
CA LEU A 269 5.41 -0.29 27.41
C LEU A 269 5.46 0.33 28.82
N GLU A 270 5.94 1.57 28.96
CA GLU A 270 6.05 2.29 30.25
C GLU A 270 5.29 3.63 30.26
N PRO A 271 3.95 3.64 30.13
CA PRO A 271 3.20 4.88 29.94
C PRO A 271 3.22 5.82 31.16
N ASN A 272 3.62 5.35 32.35
CA ASN A 272 3.57 6.09 33.62
C ASN A 272 4.93 6.70 34.03
N ARG A 273 5.86 6.88 33.08
CA ARG A 273 7.15 7.54 33.35
C ARG A 273 6.94 9.05 33.41
N SER A 274 7.41 9.69 34.49
CA SER A 274 7.38 11.15 34.64
C SER A 274 8.77 11.78 34.58
N TYR A 275 8.87 13.03 34.12
CA TYR A 275 10.08 13.86 34.18
C TYR A 275 9.71 15.28 34.60
N PHE A 276 10.43 15.84 35.58
CA PHE A 276 10.10 17.15 36.21
C PHE A 276 8.62 17.28 36.64
N GLY A 277 8.03 16.19 37.17
CA GLY A 277 6.64 16.18 37.65
C GLY A 277 5.58 16.17 36.54
N SER A 278 5.97 16.00 35.28
CA SER A 278 5.05 15.83 34.14
C SER A 278 5.13 14.40 33.59
N GLU A 279 3.98 13.80 33.30
CA GLU A 279 3.90 12.51 32.59
C GLU A 279 4.52 12.64 31.19
N LEU A 280 5.42 11.73 30.84
CA LEU A 280 6.11 11.75 29.55
C LEU A 280 5.21 11.28 28.40
N TYR A 281 4.32 10.32 28.66
CA TYR A 281 3.40 9.82 27.65
C TYR A 281 2.11 10.62 27.61
N LEU A 282 1.71 11.04 26.42
CA LEU A 282 0.44 11.70 26.17
C LEU A 282 -0.51 10.71 25.49
N PRO A 283 -1.61 10.30 26.16
CA PRO A 283 -2.61 9.43 25.56
C PRO A 283 -3.17 10.04 24.28
N LYS A 284 -3.32 9.19 23.26
CA LYS A 284 -3.84 9.60 21.97
C LYS A 284 -5.37 9.75 22.03
N PRO A 285 -5.98 10.65 21.24
CA PRO A 285 -7.43 10.81 21.22
C PRO A 285 -8.15 9.51 20.85
N ASP A 286 -9.22 9.15 21.57
CA ASP A 286 -10.06 8.00 21.22
C ASP A 286 -11.03 8.36 20.07
N ALA A 287 -10.48 8.57 18.88
CA ALA A 287 -11.23 8.90 17.68
C ALA A 287 -10.56 8.30 16.44
N TRP A 288 -11.38 7.76 15.53
CA TRP A 288 -10.88 7.28 14.24
C TRP A 288 -10.49 8.45 13.33
N ARG A 289 -9.54 8.20 12.43
CA ARG A 289 -9.03 9.18 11.46
C ARG A 289 -9.64 8.92 10.09
N TYR A 290 -10.16 9.98 9.47
CA TYR A 290 -10.55 9.96 8.08
C TYR A 290 -9.32 10.18 7.21
N LEU A 291 -9.16 9.35 6.19
CA LEU A 291 -8.09 9.42 5.21
C LEU A 291 -8.70 9.65 3.82
N SER A 292 -8.32 10.73 3.16
CA SER A 292 -8.59 10.94 1.74
C SER A 292 -7.28 10.77 0.98
N GLY A 293 -7.29 9.99 -0.09
CA GLY A 293 -6.10 9.77 -0.89
C GLY A 293 -6.41 9.66 -2.37
N LEU A 294 -5.48 10.12 -3.20
CA LEU A 294 -5.60 10.18 -4.64
C LEU A 294 -4.26 9.75 -5.26
N VAL A 295 -4.31 8.92 -6.29
CA VAL A 295 -3.19 8.69 -7.20
C VAL A 295 -3.67 8.80 -8.63
N ILE A 296 -2.89 9.48 -9.46
CA ILE A 296 -3.12 9.61 -10.91
C ILE A 296 -1.80 9.35 -11.60
N THR A 297 -1.85 8.55 -12.66
CA THR A 297 -0.71 8.26 -13.52
C THR A 297 -1.11 8.48 -14.97
N TRP A 298 -0.23 9.13 -15.72
CA TRP A 298 -0.36 9.46 -17.11
C TRP A 298 0.83 8.90 -17.88
N GLN A 299 0.54 8.20 -18.98
CA GLN A 299 1.54 7.77 -19.94
C GLN A 299 1.35 8.55 -21.25
N PRO A 300 2.22 9.50 -21.57
CA PRO A 300 2.10 10.27 -22.80
C PRO A 300 2.29 9.40 -24.04
N LYS A 301 1.47 9.59 -25.07
CA LYS A 301 1.58 8.79 -26.32
C LYS A 301 2.92 8.96 -27.07
N TRP A 302 3.58 10.10 -26.87
CA TRP A 302 4.80 10.49 -27.59
C TRP A 302 6.09 10.04 -26.90
N VAL A 303 6.04 9.60 -25.64
CA VAL A 303 7.16 8.93 -24.98
C VAL A 303 6.67 7.56 -24.49
N PRO A 304 6.72 6.52 -25.34
CA PRO A 304 6.29 5.18 -24.96
C PRO A 304 7.04 4.68 -23.72
N GLY A 305 6.30 4.00 -22.83
CA GLY A 305 6.82 3.44 -21.59
C GLY A 305 7.11 4.45 -20.48
N LEU A 306 7.01 5.77 -20.72
CA LEU A 306 7.13 6.77 -19.65
C LEU A 306 5.79 6.96 -18.95
N PHE A 307 5.77 6.69 -17.65
CA PHE A 307 4.67 6.96 -16.75
C PHE A 307 5.05 8.11 -15.82
N LEU A 308 4.21 9.12 -15.75
CA LEU A 308 4.32 10.25 -14.85
C LEU A 308 3.13 10.23 -13.91
N GLY A 309 3.34 10.38 -12.61
CA GLY A 309 2.25 10.31 -11.66
C GLY A 309 2.42 11.20 -10.44
N ILE A 310 1.29 11.44 -9.80
CA ILE A 310 1.17 12.16 -8.55
C ILE A 310 0.30 11.34 -7.60
N SER A 311 0.72 11.26 -6.34
CA SER A 311 -0.07 10.72 -5.24
C SER A 311 -0.19 11.77 -4.14
N ARG A 312 -1.36 11.85 -3.52
CA ARG A 312 -1.63 12.75 -2.40
C ARG A 312 -2.46 12.02 -1.36
N SER A 313 -2.14 12.22 -0.09
CA SER A 313 -2.95 11.77 1.03
C SER A 313 -3.14 12.89 2.05
N SER A 314 -4.31 12.91 2.68
CA SER A 314 -4.67 13.85 3.74
C SER A 314 -5.44 13.08 4.79
N GLN A 315 -5.06 13.24 6.05
CA GLN A 315 -5.80 12.67 7.17
C GLN A 315 -6.19 13.74 8.19
N THR A 316 -7.32 13.49 8.85
CA THR A 316 -7.86 14.31 9.94
C THR A 316 -8.68 13.44 10.90
N TYR A 317 -8.90 13.89 12.13
CA TYR A 317 -9.81 13.18 13.03
C TYR A 317 -11.26 13.35 12.58
N SER A 318 -12.03 12.29 12.74
CA SER A 318 -13.45 12.28 12.38
C SER A 318 -14.29 13.35 13.06
N LYS A 319 -13.94 13.72 14.30
CA LYS A 319 -14.59 14.80 15.06
C LYS A 319 -14.36 16.20 14.47
N ASP A 320 -13.33 16.36 13.64
CA ASP A 320 -12.94 17.64 13.03
C ASP A 320 -13.50 17.78 11.60
N LEU A 321 -14.29 16.79 11.13
CA LEU A 321 -15.00 16.85 9.85
C LEU A 321 -16.28 17.68 10.01
N SER A 322 -16.36 18.82 9.33
CA SER A 322 -17.48 19.77 9.48
C SER A 322 -18.18 20.11 8.16
N GLY A 323 -17.49 20.02 7.02
CA GLY A 323 -18.03 20.38 5.70
C GLY A 323 -17.64 19.43 4.56
N ILE A 324 -18.33 19.55 3.41
CA ILE A 324 -18.09 18.68 2.24
C ILE A 324 -16.65 18.79 1.70
N GLN A 325 -16.00 19.95 1.88
CA GLN A 325 -14.62 20.19 1.49
C GLN A 325 -13.62 19.36 2.34
N ASP A 326 -13.99 18.98 3.57
CA ASP A 326 -13.16 18.15 4.44
C ASP A 326 -13.10 16.69 3.98
N TYR A 327 -14.07 16.25 3.16
CA TYR A 327 -14.11 14.91 2.60
C TYR A 327 -13.27 14.77 1.32
N PHE A 328 -12.98 15.89 0.65
CA PHE A 328 -12.24 15.93 -0.62
C PHE A 328 -10.99 16.85 -0.58
N PRO A 329 -10.16 16.78 0.48
CA PRO A 329 -9.02 17.67 0.66
C PRO A 329 -7.93 17.45 -0.41
N VAL A 330 -7.87 16.26 -1.01
CA VAL A 330 -6.91 15.94 -2.08
C VAL A 330 -7.06 16.82 -3.32
N PHE A 331 -8.24 17.39 -3.56
CA PHE A 331 -8.51 18.33 -4.66
C PHE A 331 -8.37 19.80 -4.25
N SER A 332 -8.14 20.09 -2.97
CA SER A 332 -7.92 21.47 -2.51
C SER A 332 -6.56 21.99 -3.00
N THR A 333 -6.49 23.28 -3.32
CA THR A 333 -5.21 23.94 -3.61
C THR A 333 -4.31 23.88 -2.38
N ILE A 334 -2.99 23.73 -2.61
CA ILE A 334 -1.99 23.75 -1.54
C ILE A 334 -2.17 25.07 -0.77
N LYS A 335 -2.52 24.98 0.52
CA LYS A 335 -2.88 26.17 1.32
C LYS A 335 -1.67 27.08 1.45
N LYS A 336 -1.79 28.33 0.98
CA LYS A 336 -0.95 29.43 1.45
C LYS A 336 -1.31 29.70 2.91
N VAL A 337 -0.32 29.62 3.80
CA VAL A 337 -0.50 29.93 5.23
C VAL A 337 -0.97 31.38 5.35
N LYS A 338 -2.21 31.59 5.81
CA LYS A 338 -2.67 32.90 6.32
C LYS A 338 -2.45 32.91 7.83
N ALA A 339 -1.99 34.04 8.36
CA ALA A 339 -1.61 34.20 9.77
C ALA A 339 -2.74 33.91 10.79
N ASP A 340 -4.01 33.94 10.35
CA ASP A 340 -5.21 33.81 11.20
C ASP A 340 -5.97 32.47 11.06
N ASP A 341 -5.49 31.49 10.28
CA ASP A 341 -6.24 30.23 10.11
C ASP A 341 -6.11 29.38 11.39
N PRO A 342 -7.24 28.99 12.05
CA PRO A 342 -7.18 28.16 13.24
C PRO A 342 -6.42 26.87 12.95
N LEU A 343 -5.72 26.37 13.97
CA LEU A 343 -4.76 25.26 13.99
C LEU A 343 -5.33 23.86 13.60
N ASN A 344 -6.36 23.78 12.75
CA ASN A 344 -6.83 22.53 12.13
C ASN A 344 -5.86 22.07 11.04
N LYS A 345 -4.65 21.72 11.48
CA LYS A 345 -3.59 21.19 10.62
C LYS A 345 -3.87 19.72 10.33
N ARG A 346 -4.61 19.48 9.24
CA ARG A 346 -4.63 18.20 8.54
C ARG A 346 -3.20 17.74 8.30
N ASP A 347 -2.97 16.44 8.31
CA ASP A 347 -1.68 15.87 7.96
C ASP A 347 -1.71 15.47 6.49
N GLU A 348 -0.96 16.20 5.66
CA GLU A 348 -0.95 16.07 4.21
C GLU A 348 0.40 15.60 3.69
N ARG A 349 0.38 14.67 2.75
CA ARG A 349 1.56 14.19 2.04
C ARG A 349 1.29 14.18 0.55
N THR A 350 2.28 14.59 -0.22
CA THR A 350 2.22 14.57 -1.68
C THR A 350 3.50 13.93 -2.20
N SER A 351 3.38 13.08 -3.21
CA SER A 351 4.53 12.57 -3.94
C SER A 351 4.31 12.67 -5.44
N MET A 352 5.39 12.95 -6.16
CA MET A 352 5.47 12.88 -7.60
C MET A 352 6.43 11.77 -7.98
N PHE A 353 6.11 11.04 -9.03
CA PHE A 353 6.93 9.91 -9.45
C PHE A 353 6.96 9.76 -10.97
N PHE A 354 7.98 9.08 -11.44
CA PHE A 354 8.01 8.54 -12.78
C PHE A 354 8.47 7.08 -12.78
N ARG A 355 8.03 6.35 -13.80
CA ARG A 355 8.56 5.04 -14.18
C ARG A 355 8.77 5.06 -15.68
N TRP A 356 9.98 4.75 -16.13
CA TRP A 356 10.27 4.66 -17.55
C TRP A 356 10.66 3.23 -17.91
N LEU A 357 9.80 2.61 -18.70
CA LEU A 357 9.94 1.27 -19.22
C LEU A 357 10.62 1.31 -20.60
N TRP A 358 11.84 0.78 -20.68
CA TRP A 358 12.55 0.55 -21.94
C TRP A 358 12.42 -0.91 -22.33
N LYS A 359 11.37 -1.23 -23.08
CA LYS A 359 11.08 -2.59 -23.54
C LYS A 359 12.20 -3.18 -24.41
N GLU A 360 12.74 -2.39 -25.34
CA GLU A 360 13.83 -2.82 -26.23
C GLU A 360 15.09 -3.18 -25.46
N GLU A 361 15.37 -2.44 -24.39
CA GLU A 361 16.49 -2.68 -23.49
C GLU A 361 16.17 -3.69 -22.38
N MET A 362 14.92 -4.17 -22.28
CA MET A 362 14.47 -4.97 -21.13
C MET A 362 14.87 -4.36 -19.78
N ALA A 363 14.79 -3.02 -19.69
CA ALA A 363 15.15 -2.26 -18.50
C ALA A 363 14.01 -1.33 -18.07
N GLU A 364 14.01 -0.98 -16.78
CA GLU A 364 13.19 0.08 -16.24
C GLU A 364 13.98 0.91 -15.23
N ILE A 365 13.67 2.20 -15.20
CA ILE A 365 14.14 3.15 -14.20
C ILE A 365 12.92 3.82 -13.58
N TYR A 366 12.96 4.08 -12.28
CA TYR A 366 11.88 4.76 -11.60
C TYR A 366 12.39 5.62 -10.46
N PHE A 367 11.62 6.66 -10.17
CA PHE A 367 11.90 7.59 -9.09
C PHE A 367 10.60 8.08 -8.48
N GLU A 368 10.60 8.28 -7.18
CA GLU A 368 9.49 8.83 -6.41
C GLU A 368 10.06 9.87 -5.44
N LEU A 369 9.51 11.08 -5.44
CA LEU A 369 9.87 12.17 -4.54
C LEU A 369 8.62 12.59 -3.78
N GLY A 370 8.67 12.53 -2.46
CA GLY A 370 7.60 12.96 -1.57
C GLY A 370 7.97 14.22 -0.82
N HIS A 371 6.94 14.99 -0.42
CA HIS A 371 6.99 16.08 0.54
C HIS A 371 5.92 15.88 1.65
N ASN A 372 6.30 16.09 2.91
CA ASN A 372 5.42 15.94 4.08
C ASN A 372 5.03 17.31 4.65
N ASN A 373 3.73 17.57 4.80
CA ASN A 373 3.16 18.81 5.34
C ASN A 373 3.77 20.07 4.73
N TYR A 374 3.92 20.04 3.41
CA TYR A 374 4.50 21.16 2.65
C TYR A 374 3.41 22.16 2.27
N SER A 375 3.57 23.40 2.72
CA SER A 375 2.63 24.50 2.50
C SER A 375 3.10 25.53 1.47
N GLY A 376 4.25 25.31 0.83
CA GLY A 376 4.77 26.17 -0.24
C GLY A 376 4.22 25.76 -1.61
N ASP A 377 4.34 26.65 -2.59
CA ASP A 377 4.00 26.31 -3.97
C ASP A 377 5.11 25.41 -4.59
N PHE A 378 4.87 24.81 -5.76
CA PHE A 378 5.87 23.93 -6.42
C PHE A 378 7.24 24.61 -6.61
N HIS A 379 7.25 25.93 -6.79
CA HIS A 379 8.48 26.72 -6.88
C HIS A 379 9.27 26.70 -5.55
N ASP A 380 8.59 26.88 -4.43
CA ASP A 380 9.23 26.85 -3.11
C ASP A 380 9.79 25.44 -2.82
N ALA A 381 9.11 24.39 -3.28
CA ALA A 381 9.57 23.00 -3.13
C ALA A 381 10.86 22.72 -3.92
N LEU A 382 11.05 23.42 -5.05
CA LEU A 382 12.27 23.41 -5.84
C LEU A 382 13.40 24.22 -5.19
N LEU A 383 13.08 25.30 -4.46
CA LEU A 383 14.04 26.14 -3.76
C LEU A 383 14.55 25.50 -2.46
N GLU A 384 13.69 24.78 -1.74
CA GLU A 384 14.03 24.06 -0.51
C GLU A 384 13.84 22.54 -0.63
N PRO A 385 14.48 21.87 -1.62
CA PRO A 385 14.25 20.45 -1.89
C PRO A 385 14.76 19.55 -0.75
N ASN A 386 15.46 20.12 0.24
CA ASN A 386 16.01 19.40 1.39
C ASN A 386 15.02 19.29 2.55
N LEU A 387 14.00 20.16 2.65
CA LEU A 387 13.12 20.24 3.80
C LEU A 387 12.00 19.21 3.70
N SER A 388 11.92 18.27 4.65
CA SER A 388 10.87 17.24 4.67
C SER A 388 10.60 16.68 3.28
N ARG A 389 11.68 16.17 2.68
CA ARG A 389 11.66 15.32 1.50
C ARG A 389 11.86 13.85 1.87
N ALA A 390 11.32 12.98 1.04
CA ALA A 390 11.68 11.57 1.00
C ALA A 390 11.77 11.14 -0.46
N TYR A 391 12.66 10.21 -0.78
CA TYR A 391 12.74 9.73 -2.16
C TYR A 391 13.05 8.24 -2.26
N ILE A 392 12.62 7.67 -3.39
CA ILE A 392 12.94 6.33 -3.84
C ILE A 392 13.55 6.46 -5.23
N PHE A 393 14.67 5.80 -5.45
CA PHE A 393 15.26 5.60 -6.77
C PHE A 393 15.41 4.11 -7.01
N GLY A 394 15.03 3.63 -8.19
CA GLY A 394 15.31 2.26 -8.55
C GLY A 394 15.57 2.04 -10.04
N LEU A 395 16.33 0.99 -10.29
CA LEU A 395 16.78 0.54 -11.59
C LEU A 395 16.65 -0.97 -11.66
N ARG A 396 16.20 -1.46 -12.82
CA ARG A 396 16.07 -2.88 -13.09
C ARG A 396 16.44 -3.18 -14.53
N LYS A 397 17.19 -4.26 -14.74
CA LYS A 397 17.62 -4.74 -16.07
C LYS A 397 17.50 -6.25 -16.13
N LEU A 398 16.90 -6.75 -17.20
CA LEU A 398 16.98 -8.15 -17.62
C LEU A 398 18.14 -8.32 -18.60
N LEU A 399 19.00 -9.29 -18.33
CA LEU A 399 20.12 -9.69 -19.17
C LEU A 399 19.85 -11.10 -19.71
N PRO A 400 19.73 -11.27 -21.03
CA PRO A 400 19.50 -12.58 -21.63
C PRO A 400 20.77 -13.42 -21.56
N LEU A 401 20.64 -14.70 -21.19
CA LEU A 401 21.71 -15.68 -21.25
C LEU A 401 21.62 -16.46 -22.56
N SER A 402 22.73 -16.54 -23.30
CA SER A 402 22.72 -17.07 -24.68
C SER A 402 22.39 -18.56 -24.79
N GLN A 403 22.56 -19.33 -23.72
CA GLN A 403 22.55 -20.80 -23.82
C GLN A 403 21.17 -21.43 -23.56
N ASN A 404 20.26 -20.84 -22.79
CA ASN A 404 19.06 -21.57 -22.28
C ASN A 404 17.75 -20.76 -22.21
N SER A 405 17.58 -19.66 -22.96
CA SER A 405 16.42 -18.74 -22.82
C SER A 405 16.20 -18.21 -21.39
N ALA A 406 17.20 -18.39 -20.51
CA ALA A 406 17.23 -17.92 -19.15
C ALA A 406 17.63 -16.43 -19.13
N ASN A 407 17.17 -15.71 -18.12
CA ASN A 407 17.54 -14.32 -17.93
C ASN A 407 18.09 -14.10 -16.52
N ILE A 408 19.12 -13.26 -16.42
CA ILE A 408 19.57 -12.71 -15.15
C ILE A 408 18.89 -11.38 -14.95
N MET A 409 18.37 -11.17 -13.74
CA MET A 409 17.80 -9.91 -13.36
C MET A 409 18.65 -9.21 -12.32
N ILE A 410 18.99 -7.96 -12.61
CA ILE A 410 19.65 -7.05 -11.69
C ILE A 410 18.63 -6.01 -11.25
N ASN A 411 18.46 -5.86 -9.94
CA ASN A 411 17.61 -4.85 -9.33
C ASN A 411 18.38 -4.05 -8.29
N PHE A 412 18.18 -2.74 -8.34
CA PHE A 412 18.73 -1.77 -7.39
C PHE A 412 17.59 -0.85 -6.95
N GLU A 413 17.35 -0.74 -5.65
CA GLU A 413 16.41 0.24 -5.09
C GLU A 413 17.05 0.91 -3.87
N VAL A 414 16.99 2.24 -3.83
CA VAL A 414 17.46 3.08 -2.72
C VAL A 414 16.31 3.93 -2.23
N THR A 415 16.13 3.93 -0.92
CA THR A 415 15.14 4.74 -0.23
C THR A 415 15.83 5.64 0.80
N GLN A 416 15.44 6.92 0.83
CA GLN A 416 15.86 7.89 1.84
C GLN A 416 14.64 8.56 2.46
N LEU A 417 14.47 8.38 3.77
CA LEU A 417 13.42 9.02 4.59
C LEU A 417 14.00 9.97 5.65
N ALA A 418 15.32 9.98 5.82
CA ALA A 418 15.97 10.76 6.86
C ALA A 418 15.74 12.26 6.63
N GLU A 419 15.30 12.93 7.69
CA GLU A 419 15.18 14.38 7.70
C GLU A 419 16.57 15.02 7.67
N THR A 420 16.71 16.12 6.95
CA THR A 420 18.00 16.82 6.79
C THR A 420 18.06 18.13 7.57
N SER A 421 16.91 18.65 8.00
CA SER A 421 16.83 19.87 8.82
C SER A 421 17.21 19.60 10.29
N PRO A 422 18.24 20.28 10.85
CA PRO A 422 18.63 20.12 12.24
C PRO A 422 17.49 20.37 13.25
N ALA A 423 16.62 21.36 12.98
CA ALA A 423 15.49 21.68 13.86
C ALA A 423 14.45 20.55 13.91
N LYS A 424 14.17 19.91 12.76
CA LYS A 424 13.24 18.77 12.70
C LYS A 424 13.85 17.50 13.30
N ILE A 425 15.15 17.29 13.12
CA ILE A 425 15.91 16.21 13.78
C ILE A 425 15.85 16.38 15.30
N ALA A 426 16.12 17.58 15.82
CA ALA A 426 16.12 17.88 17.25
C ALA A 426 14.74 17.67 17.91
N THR A 427 13.65 17.80 17.14
CA THR A 427 12.28 17.59 17.62
C THR A 427 11.74 16.19 17.33
N ALA A 428 12.59 15.24 16.90
CA ALA A 428 12.21 13.88 16.49
C ALA A 428 11.07 13.84 15.45
N SER A 429 10.98 14.87 14.59
CA SER A 429 9.95 14.98 13.56
C SER A 429 10.35 14.14 12.35
N GLY A 430 9.76 12.95 12.23
CA GLY A 430 9.96 12.04 11.11
C GLY A 430 8.85 12.12 10.04
N TRP A 431 9.10 11.47 8.89
CA TRP A 431 8.18 11.46 7.73
C TRP A 431 6.74 11.06 8.05
N TYR A 432 6.58 10.06 8.91
CA TYR A 432 5.29 9.46 9.28
C TYR A 432 4.76 9.97 10.63
N THR A 433 5.45 10.93 11.25
CA THR A 433 5.00 11.54 12.52
C THR A 433 4.15 12.78 12.26
N SER A 434 3.26 13.10 13.18
CA SER A 434 2.47 14.33 13.14
C SER A 434 2.21 14.86 14.54
N GLN A 435 2.39 16.17 14.72
CA GLN A 435 2.10 16.84 16.01
C GLN A 435 0.59 17.02 16.22
N ASN A 436 -0.16 17.30 15.15
CA ASN A 436 -1.60 17.58 15.24
C ASN A 436 -2.44 16.30 15.20
N ILE A 437 -1.88 15.25 14.59
CA ILE A 437 -2.47 13.91 14.58
C ILE A 437 -1.47 12.97 15.26
N PRO A 438 -1.48 12.89 16.60
CA PRO A 438 -0.54 12.05 17.39
C PRO A 438 -0.46 10.58 16.98
N HIS A 439 -1.45 10.04 16.28
CA HIS A 439 -1.35 8.69 15.72
C HIS A 439 -0.37 8.60 14.53
N GLY A 440 0.10 9.71 13.98
CA GLY A 440 0.95 9.75 12.80
C GLY A 440 0.26 9.15 11.57
N TYR A 441 1.04 8.74 10.58
CA TYR A 441 0.54 8.17 9.33
C TYR A 441 0.58 6.64 9.35
N THR A 442 -0.31 6.09 10.18
CA THR A 442 -0.34 4.68 10.55
C THR A 442 -1.76 4.13 10.52
N ASN A 443 -1.91 2.81 10.42
CA ASN A 443 -3.15 2.09 10.68
C ASN A 443 -2.85 0.93 11.63
N LYS A 444 -3.64 0.80 12.70
CA LYS A 444 -3.49 -0.27 13.70
C LYS A 444 -2.07 -0.39 14.27
N GLY A 445 -1.32 0.72 14.39
CA GLY A 445 0.05 0.71 14.95
C GLY A 445 1.16 0.52 13.93
N GLU A 446 0.83 0.40 12.64
CA GLU A 446 1.80 0.16 11.58
C GLU A 446 1.75 1.26 10.53
N VAL A 447 2.91 1.64 10.00
CA VAL A 447 3.06 2.74 9.05
C VAL A 447 2.41 2.38 7.71
N LEU A 448 1.63 3.31 7.14
CA LEU A 448 0.94 3.10 5.85
C LEU A 448 1.89 3.15 4.64
N GLY A 449 3.03 3.83 4.76
CA GLY A 449 4.06 3.89 3.73
C GLY A 449 5.16 2.85 3.97
N ILE A 450 6.41 3.29 3.95
CA ILE A 450 7.59 2.42 4.03
C ILE A 450 7.72 1.72 5.38
N THR A 451 8.07 0.44 5.33
CA THR A 451 8.44 -0.35 6.52
C THR A 451 9.73 0.21 7.14
N ARG A 452 9.78 0.32 8.46
CA ARG A 452 10.88 0.97 9.18
C ARG A 452 11.89 0.00 9.78
N PHE A 453 13.17 0.37 9.69
CA PHE A 453 14.22 0.05 10.68
C PHE A 453 14.63 1.29 11.46
N GLY A 454 14.56 1.27 12.79
CA GLY A 454 15.33 2.19 13.66
C GLY A 454 15.09 3.70 13.45
N VAL A 455 15.62 4.55 14.33
CA VAL A 455 15.30 5.99 14.38
C VAL A 455 16.30 6.86 13.58
N SER A 456 15.77 7.88 12.90
CA SER A 456 16.41 9.12 12.41
C SER A 456 17.36 9.12 11.20
N LYS A 457 18.01 8.01 10.82
CA LYS A 457 18.87 7.98 9.62
C LYS A 457 18.72 6.67 8.85
N MET A 458 17.66 6.56 8.06
CA MET A 458 17.41 5.36 7.27
C MET A 458 17.73 5.60 5.80
N LYS A 459 18.89 5.07 5.38
CA LYS A 459 19.21 4.73 3.98
C LYS A 459 19.06 3.21 3.85
N VAL A 460 18.12 2.75 3.04
CA VAL A 460 18.00 1.31 2.74
C VAL A 460 18.45 1.07 1.31
N PHE A 461 19.36 0.12 1.15
CA PHE A 461 19.83 -0.37 -0.14
C PHE A 461 19.31 -1.79 -0.34
N PHE A 462 18.60 -2.02 -1.44
CA PHE A 462 18.28 -3.36 -1.90
C PHE A 462 19.10 -3.67 -3.15
N ILE A 463 20.03 -4.61 -3.03
CA ILE A 463 20.76 -5.21 -4.16
C ILE A 463 20.42 -6.69 -4.16
N TYR A 464 19.81 -7.18 -5.23
CA TYR A 464 19.59 -8.62 -5.40
C TYR A 464 19.74 -9.03 -6.85
N MET A 465 20.38 -10.19 -7.05
CA MET A 465 20.55 -10.83 -8.35
C MET A 465 19.65 -12.06 -8.37
N LEU A 466 18.69 -12.11 -9.29
CA LEU A 466 17.79 -13.25 -9.45
C LEU A 466 18.15 -14.01 -10.73
N PHE A 467 18.44 -15.29 -10.61
CA PHE A 467 18.57 -16.20 -11.75
C PHE A 467 17.17 -16.71 -12.13
N VAL A 468 16.73 -16.45 -13.35
CA VAL A 468 15.43 -16.92 -13.85
C VAL A 468 15.67 -17.88 -15.01
N SER A 469 15.61 -19.18 -14.73
CA SER A 469 15.58 -20.23 -15.76
C SER A 469 14.12 -20.64 -16.02
N PHE A 470 13.67 -20.53 -17.26
CA PHE A 470 12.46 -21.21 -17.73
C PHE A 470 12.86 -22.58 -18.27
N LEU A 471 13.14 -23.54 -17.38
CA LEU A 471 13.13 -25.00 -17.58
C LEU A 471 13.99 -25.64 -16.46
N PHE A 472 13.43 -26.61 -15.74
CA PHE A 472 14.01 -27.94 -15.55
C PHE A 472 12.93 -28.87 -14.98
N CYS A 473 12.33 -29.67 -15.86
CA CYS A 473 11.65 -30.88 -15.47
C CYS A 473 12.75 -31.87 -15.05
N PHE A 474 12.99 -32.05 -13.75
CA PHE A 474 13.66 -33.26 -13.28
C PHE A 474 12.62 -34.37 -13.28
N CYS A 475 12.49 -35.07 -14.41
CA CYS A 475 12.02 -36.45 -14.37
C CYS A 475 13.08 -37.25 -13.62
N PHE A 476 12.81 -37.57 -12.35
CA PHE A 476 13.41 -38.75 -11.75
C PHE A 476 12.79 -39.96 -12.46
N VAL A 477 13.59 -40.65 -13.27
CA VAL A 477 13.32 -42.03 -13.72
C VAL A 477 13.77 -42.97 -12.61
#